data_AF-A0A923PZ20-F1
#
_entry.id   AF-A0A923PZ20-F1
#
_cell.length_a   1.000
_cell.length_b   1.000
_cell.length_c   1.000
_cell.angle_alpha   90.00
_cell.angle_beta   90.00
_cell.angle_gamma   90.00
#
_symmetry.space_group_name_H-M   'P 1'
#
loop_
_entity.id
_entity.type
_entity.pdbx_description
1 polymer ?
#
loop_
_entity_poly.entity_id
_entity_poly.type
_entity_poly.pdbx_seq_one_letter_code
_entity_poly.pdbx_strand_id
1 'polypeptide(L)'
;MARFPARRKEHDRRRRRRIPGARSSWVIEGKISAESVLSFAALIAKDFEDLSFVVKHADVVELSFANTSRDVEARHQHLARLGGQAPAVVLKIETRCGFENLPDWLLTAMRAPICGVMIARGDLAVERGFERRAGVREEILWICEAAHVPVIWAIQVLETLAEDGLPSRAEISDAAMGVRAECMMLNKGTHVGEAVRVLDEILGHMQDDGSK
;
A
#
# COMPACT_ATOMS: atom_id res chain seq x y z
N MET A 1 1.66 -2.63 13.77
CA MET A 1 1.84 -1.82 12.55
C MET A 1 1.15 -0.46 12.74
N ALA A 2 1.91 0.63 12.82
CA ALA A 2 1.33 1.98 12.88
C ALA A 2 1.07 2.46 11.45
N ARG A 3 -0.17 2.88 11.16
CA ARG A 3 -0.63 3.26 9.81
C ARG A 3 -0.94 4.76 9.79
N PHE A 4 -0.31 5.48 8.85
CA PHE A 4 -0.60 6.89 8.61
C PHE A 4 -1.67 7.03 7.53
N PRO A 5 -2.86 7.58 7.83
CA PRO A 5 -3.89 7.76 6.83
C PRO A 5 -3.57 8.96 5.92
N ALA A 6 -3.62 8.77 4.60
CA ALA A 6 -3.71 9.92 3.71
C ALA A 6 -5.04 10.64 3.89
N ARG A 7 -5.01 11.98 3.89
CA ARG A 7 -6.24 12.76 3.74
C ARG A 7 -6.72 12.66 2.29
N ARG A 8 -7.97 12.21 2.12
CA ARG A 8 -8.85 12.72 1.05
C ARG A 8 -9.06 14.22 1.31
N LYS A 9 -8.68 15.10 0.39
CA LYS A 9 -9.24 16.45 0.39
C LYS A 9 -10.58 16.45 -0.34
N GLU A 10 -11.59 16.87 0.41
CA GLU A 10 -12.78 17.53 -0.10
C GLU A 10 -12.31 18.71 -0.96
N HIS A 11 -12.30 18.50 -2.28
CA HIS A 11 -11.95 19.55 -3.22
C HIS A 11 -13.14 20.51 -3.30
N ASP A 12 -12.95 21.76 -2.85
CA ASP A 12 -13.91 22.84 -3.02
C ASP A 12 -13.97 23.29 -4.49
N ARG A 13 -14.53 22.41 -5.32
CA ARG A 13 -15.08 22.72 -6.63
C ARG A 13 -16.44 22.02 -6.69
N ARG A 14 -17.44 22.62 -6.01
CA ARG A 14 -18.85 22.19 -6.10
C ARG A 14 -19.35 22.32 -7.54
N ARG A 15 -19.07 21.36 -8.42
CA ARG A 15 -19.87 21.15 -9.63
C ARG A 15 -21.08 20.31 -9.26
N ARG A 16 -22.12 21.00 -8.77
CA ARG A 16 -23.44 20.43 -8.55
C ARG A 16 -24.01 20.01 -9.91
N ARG A 17 -24.08 18.71 -10.21
CA ARG A 17 -24.91 18.21 -11.31
C ARG A 17 -26.17 17.58 -10.71
N ARG A 18 -27.32 18.10 -11.13
CA ARG A 18 -28.64 17.61 -10.76
C ARG A 18 -28.97 16.42 -11.65
N ILE A 19 -29.27 15.27 -11.07
CA ILE A 19 -29.86 14.14 -11.82
C ILE A 19 -31.32 14.51 -12.09
N PRO A 20 -31.80 14.55 -13.36
CA PRO A 20 -33.20 14.78 -13.64
C PRO A 20 -34.05 13.66 -13.02
N GLY A 21 -34.90 13.99 -12.04
CA GLY A 21 -35.89 13.05 -11.47
C GLY A 21 -35.75 12.69 -9.98
N ALA A 22 -34.63 12.99 -9.31
CA ALA A 22 -34.47 12.67 -7.89
C ALA A 22 -35.00 13.79 -6.97
N ARG A 23 -35.96 13.49 -6.08
CA ARG A 23 -36.60 14.46 -5.18
C ARG A 23 -35.76 14.86 -3.95
N SER A 24 -34.71 14.13 -3.62
CA SER A 24 -33.68 14.56 -2.65
C SER A 24 -32.65 13.43 -2.45
N SER A 25 -31.49 13.55 -3.08
CA SER A 25 -30.27 12.97 -2.53
C SER A 25 -29.07 13.67 -3.17
N TRP A 26 -28.15 14.14 -2.34
CA TRP A 26 -26.83 14.60 -2.76
C TRP A 26 -25.86 13.46 -2.47
N VAL A 27 -25.23 12.91 -3.49
CA VAL A 27 -24.12 11.95 -3.33
C VAL A 27 -22.82 12.73 -3.53
N ILE A 28 -21.95 12.76 -2.52
CA ILE A 28 -20.59 13.28 -2.65
C ILE A 28 -19.73 12.14 -3.20
N GLU A 29 -19.57 12.11 -4.51
CA GLU A 29 -18.67 11.17 -5.17
C GLU A 29 -17.32 11.87 -5.39
N GLY A 30 -16.30 11.49 -4.60
CA GLY A 30 -14.94 12.01 -4.73
C GLY A 30 -14.26 11.39 -5.95
N LYS A 31 -14.00 12.20 -6.99
CA LYS A 31 -13.38 11.75 -8.24
C LYS A 31 -11.88 12.07 -8.22
N ILE A 32 -11.03 11.05 -8.12
CA ILE A 32 -9.59 11.17 -8.41
C ILE A 32 -9.44 11.03 -9.94
N SER A 33 -8.84 12.02 -10.60
CA SER A 33 -8.58 11.97 -12.04
C SER A 33 -7.18 11.37 -12.27
N ALA A 34 -7.05 10.43 -13.21
CA ALA A 34 -5.78 9.78 -13.56
C ALA A 34 -4.67 10.75 -14.01
N GLU A 35 -5.00 12.03 -14.24
CA GLU A 35 -4.10 13.09 -14.67
C GLU A 35 -3.65 14.04 -13.53
N SER A 36 -4.19 13.91 -12.31
CA SER A 36 -3.79 14.79 -11.20
C SER A 36 -2.59 14.22 -10.46
N VAL A 37 -1.41 14.84 -10.62
CA VAL A 37 -0.26 14.59 -9.75
C VAL A 37 -0.65 14.94 -8.31
N LEU A 38 -0.70 13.94 -7.44
CA LEU A 38 -0.90 14.12 -6.01
C LEU A 38 0.34 14.78 -5.41
N SER A 39 0.36 16.12 -5.42
CA SER A 39 1.45 16.92 -4.87
C SER A 39 1.17 17.29 -3.41
N PHE A 40 1.49 16.37 -2.49
CA PHE A 40 1.53 16.64 -1.07
C PHE A 40 2.80 16.03 -0.45
N ALA A 41 3.29 16.63 0.63
CA ALA A 41 4.40 16.06 1.39
C ALA A 41 3.97 14.72 2.00
N ALA A 42 4.84 13.71 1.91
CA ALA A 42 4.52 12.38 2.43
C ALA A 42 4.41 12.34 3.97
N LEU A 43 5.09 13.27 4.65
CA LEU A 43 5.01 13.45 6.10
C LEU A 43 4.39 14.79 6.44
N ILE A 44 3.39 14.78 7.31
CA ILE A 44 2.78 15.97 7.90
C ILE A 44 3.21 16.15 9.36
N ALA A 45 2.93 17.31 9.95
CA ALA A 45 3.27 17.61 11.35
C ALA A 45 2.82 16.52 12.33
N LYS A 46 1.59 16.00 12.14
CA LYS A 46 1.06 14.89 12.92
C LYS A 46 1.91 13.61 12.81
N ASP A 47 2.45 13.31 11.64
CA ASP A 47 3.25 12.08 11.46
C ASP A 47 4.55 12.19 12.25
N PHE A 48 5.16 13.37 12.30
CA PHE A 48 6.34 13.63 13.13
C PHE A 48 6.05 13.53 14.63
N GLU A 49 4.87 13.97 15.08
CA GLU A 49 4.41 13.80 16.46
C GLU A 49 4.22 12.32 16.79
N ASP A 50 3.51 11.58 15.93
CA ASP A 50 3.23 10.16 16.11
C ASP A 50 4.51 9.32 16.08
N LEU A 51 5.52 9.67 15.28
CA LEU A 51 6.80 8.96 15.22
C LEU A 51 7.48 8.88 16.60
N SER A 52 7.27 9.85 17.49
CA SER A 52 7.80 9.81 18.87
C SER A 52 7.21 8.67 19.71
N PHE A 53 5.96 8.29 19.43
CA PHE A 53 5.30 7.12 20.00
C PHE A 53 5.73 5.84 19.26
N VAL A 54 5.72 5.85 17.93
CA VAL A 54 6.05 4.67 17.10
C VAL A 54 7.44 4.10 17.43
N VAL A 55 8.46 4.95 17.59
CA VAL A 55 9.83 4.52 17.91
C VAL A 55 9.92 3.67 19.18
N LYS A 56 8.99 3.86 20.12
CA LYS A 56 9.00 3.14 21.41
C LYS A 56 8.17 1.86 21.38
N HIS A 57 7.30 1.68 20.39
CA HIS A 57 6.20 0.72 20.46
C HIS A 57 6.00 -0.13 19.20
N ALA A 58 6.67 0.18 18.09
CA ALA A 58 6.49 -0.53 16.84
C ALA A 58 7.82 -1.02 16.28
N ASP A 59 7.81 -2.22 15.72
CA ASP A 59 8.95 -2.80 15.01
C ASP A 59 9.06 -2.29 13.58
N VAL A 60 7.90 -1.98 12.97
CA VAL A 60 7.76 -1.58 11.58
C VAL A 60 6.82 -0.39 11.46
N VAL A 61 7.17 0.54 10.58
CA VAL A 61 6.34 1.68 10.20
C VAL A 61 6.29 1.84 8.70
N GLU A 62 5.09 2.12 8.20
CA GLU A 62 4.82 2.22 6.77
C GLU A 62 4.72 3.67 6.34
N LEU A 63 5.46 4.03 5.30
CA LEU A 63 5.44 5.36 4.73
C LEU A 63 4.43 5.40 3.59
N SER A 64 3.31 6.08 3.84
CA SER A 64 2.21 6.19 2.89
C SER A 64 2.44 7.36 1.93
N PHE A 65 2.10 7.16 0.65
CA PHE A 65 2.16 8.16 -0.42
C PHE A 65 3.51 8.89 -0.52
N ALA A 66 4.60 8.21 -0.17
CA ALA A 66 5.92 8.69 -0.50
C ALA A 66 6.10 8.69 -2.02
N ASN A 67 6.77 9.73 -2.52
CA ASN A 67 6.99 9.90 -3.96
C ASN A 67 8.45 10.15 -4.29
N THR A 68 9.29 10.45 -3.30
CA THR A 68 10.68 10.87 -3.49
C THR A 68 11.60 10.33 -2.40
N SER A 69 12.89 10.21 -2.71
CA SER A 69 13.94 9.93 -1.72
C SER A 69 13.96 10.93 -0.57
N ARG A 70 13.55 12.18 -0.82
CA ARG A 70 13.49 13.22 0.20
C ARG A 70 12.47 12.91 1.29
N ASP A 71 11.36 12.26 0.93
CA ASP A 71 10.34 11.83 1.90
C ASP A 71 10.90 10.79 2.87
N VAL A 72 11.66 9.83 2.34
CA VAL A 72 12.33 8.77 3.11
C VAL A 72 13.45 9.36 3.97
N GLU A 73 14.25 10.25 3.41
CA GLU A 73 15.33 10.94 4.13
C GLU A 73 14.78 11.78 5.29
N ALA A 74 13.68 12.52 5.09
CA ALA A 74 13.04 13.30 6.14
C ALA A 74 12.62 12.43 7.33
N ARG A 75 12.11 11.22 7.06
CA ARG A 75 11.80 10.22 8.09
C ARG A 75 13.06 9.79 8.84
N HIS A 76 14.12 9.40 8.13
CA HIS A 76 15.36 8.94 8.75
C HIS A 76 15.99 10.02 9.63
N GLN A 77 16.03 11.27 9.16
CA GLN A 77 16.55 12.39 9.92
C GLN A 77 15.73 12.66 11.18
N HIS A 78 14.40 12.57 11.11
CA HIS A 78 13.56 12.75 12.30
C HIS A 78 13.77 11.64 13.32
N LEU A 79 13.82 10.39 12.87
CA LEU A 79 14.11 9.25 13.74
C LEU A 79 15.48 9.34 14.41
N ALA A 80 16.51 9.75 13.67
CA ALA A 80 17.83 9.94 14.23
C ALA A 80 17.86 10.98 15.36
N ARG A 81 17.01 12.03 15.28
CA ARG A 81 16.87 13.04 16.35
C ARG A 81 16.13 12.53 17.58
N LEU A 82 15.17 11.63 17.40
CA LEU A 82 14.43 11.03 18.52
C LEU A 82 15.31 10.04 19.31
N GLY A 83 16.35 9.48 18.68
CA GLY A 83 17.20 8.45 19.26
C GLY A 83 16.49 7.12 19.43
N GLY A 84 17.23 6.11 19.91
CA GLY A 84 16.71 4.74 20.06
C GLY A 84 16.81 3.90 18.78
N GLN A 85 16.31 2.67 18.85
CA GLN A 85 16.31 1.77 17.70
C GLN A 85 15.22 2.23 16.72
N ALA A 86 15.64 2.56 15.50
CA ALA A 86 14.70 2.94 14.44
C ALA A 86 13.85 1.73 14.04
N PRO A 87 12.50 1.85 13.98
CA PRO A 87 11.66 0.82 13.39
C PRO A 87 12.02 0.62 11.91
N ALA A 88 11.87 -0.61 11.43
CA ALA A 88 11.96 -0.94 10.02
C ALA A 88 10.99 -0.07 9.20
N VAL A 89 11.39 0.27 7.98
CA VAL A 89 10.56 1.09 7.09
C VAL A 89 9.96 0.26 5.97
N VAL A 90 8.65 0.39 5.76
CA VAL A 90 7.98 -0.17 4.58
C VAL A 90 7.56 0.97 3.67
N LEU A 91 8.02 0.97 2.42
CA LEU A 91 7.63 1.96 1.40
C LEU A 91 6.35 1.49 0.71
N LYS A 92 5.27 2.26 0.83
CA LYS A 92 3.99 1.92 0.17
C LYS A 92 3.96 2.50 -1.23
N ILE A 93 3.93 1.62 -2.23
CA ILE A 93 3.83 1.99 -3.65
C ILE A 93 2.36 2.27 -3.98
N GLU A 94 1.95 3.52 -3.78
CA GLU A 94 0.56 3.96 -3.92
C GLU A 94 0.32 4.81 -5.17
N THR A 95 1.39 5.32 -5.79
CA THR A 95 1.30 6.31 -6.86
C THR A 95 2.20 5.96 -8.05
N ARG A 96 1.88 6.56 -9.20
CA ARG A 96 2.72 6.53 -10.40
C ARG A 96 4.12 7.08 -10.11
N CYS A 97 4.18 8.20 -9.41
CA CYS A 97 5.43 8.90 -9.09
C CYS A 97 6.30 8.07 -8.14
N GLY A 98 5.71 7.45 -7.12
CA GLY A 98 6.41 6.51 -6.24
C GLY A 98 7.00 5.33 -7.01
N PHE A 99 6.21 4.73 -7.92
CA PHE A 99 6.73 3.65 -8.77
C PHE A 99 7.86 4.10 -9.71
N GLU A 100 7.72 5.24 -10.40
CA GLU A 100 8.76 5.72 -11.33
C GLU A 100 10.07 6.09 -10.61
N ASN A 101 9.98 6.55 -9.37
CA ASN A 101 11.13 6.84 -8.52
C ASN A 101 11.57 5.63 -7.68
N LEU A 102 11.07 4.42 -7.99
CA LEU A 102 11.25 3.25 -7.12
C LEU A 102 12.72 2.90 -6.82
N PRO A 103 13.64 3.00 -7.77
CA PRO A 103 15.05 2.73 -7.48
C PRO A 103 15.65 3.73 -6.47
N ASP A 104 15.38 5.02 -6.62
CA ASP A 104 16.08 6.08 -5.87
C ASP A 104 15.70 6.14 -4.39
N TRP A 105 14.40 6.09 -4.08
CA TRP A 105 13.92 6.05 -2.69
C TRP A 105 14.21 4.70 -2.00
N LEU A 106 14.36 3.59 -2.75
CA LEU A 106 14.68 2.27 -2.22
C LEU A 106 16.13 2.26 -1.75
N LEU A 107 17.04 2.76 -2.59
CA LEU A 107 18.44 3.01 -2.18
C LEU A 107 18.53 3.89 -0.94
N THR A 108 17.65 4.90 -0.84
CA THR A 108 17.59 5.76 0.35
C THR A 108 17.09 4.99 1.57
N ALA A 109 16.04 4.18 1.42
CA ALA A 109 15.47 3.37 2.50
C ALA A 109 16.43 2.27 2.98
N MET A 110 17.22 1.70 2.08
CA MET A 110 18.27 0.70 2.37
C MET A 110 19.43 1.26 3.21
N ARG A 111 19.47 2.58 3.47
CA ARG A 111 20.38 3.16 4.47
C ARG A 111 19.94 2.84 5.90
N ALA A 112 18.69 2.43 6.10
CA ALA A 112 18.25 1.85 7.36
C ALA A 112 18.57 0.35 7.41
N PRO A 113 18.78 -0.24 8.60
CA PRO A 113 19.15 -1.64 8.73
C PRO A 113 18.12 -2.62 8.15
N ILE A 114 16.83 -2.25 8.19
CA ILE A 114 15.73 -3.08 7.71
C ILE A 114 14.75 -2.18 6.94
N CYS A 115 14.51 -2.53 5.68
CA CYS A 115 13.47 -1.93 4.86
C CYS A 115 12.66 -2.99 4.11
N GLY A 116 11.46 -2.61 3.66
CA GLY A 116 10.58 -3.41 2.84
C GLY A 116 9.78 -2.53 1.88
N VAL A 117 9.13 -3.16 0.92
CA VAL A 117 8.23 -2.50 -0.03
C VAL A 117 6.85 -3.10 0.08
N MET A 118 5.80 -2.28 0.00
CA MET A 118 4.43 -2.74 -0.04
C MET A 118 3.78 -2.33 -1.37
N ILE A 119 3.24 -3.30 -2.09
CA ILE A 119 2.46 -3.04 -3.31
C ILE A 119 1.03 -2.70 -2.88
N ALA A 120 0.68 -1.42 -2.85
CA ALA A 120 -0.63 -0.93 -2.40
C ALA A 120 -1.59 -0.73 -3.58
N ARG A 121 -2.26 -1.81 -3.98
CA ARG A 121 -2.96 -1.89 -5.28
C ARG A 121 -4.17 -0.97 -5.42
N GLY A 122 -4.90 -0.68 -4.33
CA GLY A 122 -6.12 0.14 -4.38
C GLY A 122 -5.88 1.56 -4.86
N ASP A 123 -4.82 2.22 -4.38
CA ASP A 123 -4.50 3.61 -4.74
C ASP A 123 -3.78 3.68 -6.10
N LEU A 124 -2.85 2.77 -6.36
CA LEU A 124 -2.11 2.70 -7.63
C LEU A 124 -3.04 2.40 -8.81
N ALA A 125 -4.08 1.60 -8.56
CA ALA A 125 -5.16 1.27 -9.49
C ALA A 125 -5.94 2.50 -10.00
N VAL A 126 -6.11 3.50 -9.13
CA VAL A 126 -6.85 4.72 -9.44
C VAL A 126 -6.03 5.66 -10.33
N GLU A 127 -4.70 5.66 -10.19
CA GLU A 127 -3.83 6.59 -10.92
C GLU A 127 -3.36 6.05 -12.30
N ARG A 128 -3.03 4.76 -12.42
CA ARG A 128 -2.44 4.19 -13.65
C ARG A 128 -3.45 3.58 -14.64
N GLY A 129 -4.74 3.58 -14.31
CA GLY A 129 -5.75 2.83 -15.06
C GLY A 129 -5.58 1.31 -14.93
N PHE A 130 -6.59 0.53 -15.33
CA PHE A 130 -6.59 -0.94 -15.17
C PHE A 130 -5.54 -1.66 -16.04
N GLU A 131 -5.25 -1.12 -17.22
CA GLU A 131 -4.49 -1.77 -18.31
C GLU A 131 -3.03 -2.09 -17.95
N ARG A 132 -2.38 -1.32 -17.05
CA ARG A 132 -0.95 -1.50 -16.71
C ARG A 132 -0.69 -2.15 -15.34
N ARG A 133 -1.72 -2.60 -14.63
CA ARG A 133 -1.58 -3.06 -13.23
C ARG A 133 -0.71 -4.30 -13.06
N ALA A 134 -0.85 -5.27 -13.98
CA ALA A 134 -0.06 -6.49 -13.94
C ALA A 134 1.44 -6.20 -14.13
N GLY A 135 1.80 -5.42 -15.16
CA GLY A 135 3.19 -5.09 -15.45
C GLY A 135 3.89 -4.35 -14.30
N VAL A 136 3.23 -3.33 -13.73
CA VAL A 136 3.82 -2.56 -12.62
C VAL A 136 4.13 -3.46 -11.41
N ARG A 137 3.24 -4.41 -11.10
CA ARG A 137 3.47 -5.36 -10.00
C ARG A 137 4.67 -6.26 -10.26
N GLU A 138 4.80 -6.80 -11.47
CA GLU A 138 5.94 -7.62 -11.88
C GLU A 138 7.25 -6.85 -11.77
N GLU A 139 7.26 -5.60 -12.26
CA GLU A 139 8.44 -4.74 -12.20
C GLU A 139 8.84 -4.43 -10.74
N ILE A 140 7.88 -4.17 -9.84
CA ILE A 140 8.18 -3.96 -8.41
C ILE A 140 8.80 -5.22 -7.80
N LEU A 141 8.23 -6.40 -8.07
CA LEU A 141 8.77 -7.66 -7.56
C LEU A 141 10.21 -7.88 -8.03
N TRP A 142 10.49 -7.72 -9.33
CA TRP A 142 11.84 -7.89 -9.86
C TRP A 142 12.85 -6.90 -9.30
N ILE A 143 12.47 -5.63 -9.14
CA ILE A 143 13.34 -4.61 -8.53
C ILE A 143 13.68 -4.99 -7.08
N CYS A 144 12.67 -5.42 -6.32
CA CYS A 144 12.85 -5.76 -4.91
C CYS A 144 13.63 -7.06 -4.74
N GLU A 145 13.37 -8.07 -5.58
CA GLU A 145 14.14 -9.32 -5.64
C GLU A 145 15.62 -9.05 -5.92
N ALA A 146 15.92 -8.24 -6.94
CA ALA A 146 17.30 -7.83 -7.24
C ALA A 146 17.96 -7.06 -6.09
N ALA A 147 17.21 -6.22 -5.39
CA ALA A 147 17.67 -5.45 -4.24
C ALA A 147 17.74 -6.26 -2.94
N HIS A 148 17.25 -7.50 -2.92
CA HIS A 148 17.06 -8.33 -1.73
C HIS A 148 16.22 -7.62 -0.64
N VAL A 149 15.18 -6.90 -1.07
CA VAL A 149 14.25 -6.19 -0.19
C VAL A 149 12.91 -6.93 -0.17
N PRO A 150 12.38 -7.30 1.00
CA PRO A 150 11.12 -8.02 1.10
C PRO A 150 9.94 -7.18 0.61
N VAL A 151 9.02 -7.84 -0.08
CA VAL A 151 7.78 -7.30 -0.61
C VAL A 151 6.59 -7.79 0.19
N ILE A 152 5.72 -6.86 0.55
CA ILE A 152 4.40 -7.10 1.11
C ILE A 152 3.38 -6.90 -0.01
N TRP A 153 2.70 -7.96 -0.40
CA TRP A 153 1.60 -7.92 -1.33
C TRP A 153 0.33 -7.53 -0.59
N ALA A 154 -0.17 -6.31 -0.84
CA ALA A 154 -1.21 -5.71 -0.02
C ALA A 154 -2.41 -5.21 -0.83
N ILE A 155 -3.53 -5.11 -0.10
CA ILE A 155 -4.83 -4.59 -0.55
C ILE A 155 -5.49 -5.51 -1.58
N GLN A 156 -6.81 -5.68 -1.46
CA GLN A 156 -7.62 -6.50 -2.38
C GLN A 156 -7.23 -7.99 -2.44
N VAL A 157 -6.46 -8.49 -1.47
CA VAL A 157 -6.24 -9.93 -1.31
C VAL A 157 -7.44 -10.49 -0.56
N LEU A 158 -8.23 -11.34 -1.23
CA LEU A 158 -9.42 -11.99 -0.66
C LEU A 158 -10.34 -10.97 0.05
N GLU A 159 -10.56 -9.79 -0.54
CA GLU A 159 -11.30 -8.68 0.06
C GLU A 159 -12.78 -9.02 0.23
N THR A 160 -13.42 -9.56 -0.81
CA THR A 160 -14.82 -10.02 -0.74
C THR A 160 -14.97 -11.19 0.22
N LEU A 161 -13.96 -12.06 0.35
CA LEU A 161 -13.99 -13.09 1.39
C LEU A 161 -13.90 -12.46 2.78
N ALA A 162 -12.99 -11.54 3.02
CA ALA A 162 -12.86 -10.90 4.33
C ALA A 162 -14.13 -10.12 4.72
N GLU A 163 -14.80 -9.46 3.78
CA GLU A 163 -16.00 -8.66 4.00
C GLU A 163 -17.28 -9.51 3.99
N ASP A 164 -17.55 -10.22 2.90
CA ASP A 164 -18.83 -10.88 2.62
C ASP A 164 -18.81 -12.40 2.85
N GLY A 165 -17.63 -12.99 3.11
CA GLY A 165 -17.49 -14.42 3.42
C GLY A 165 -17.37 -15.34 2.20
N LEU A 166 -17.37 -14.79 0.98
CA LEU A 166 -17.26 -15.58 -0.25
C LEU A 166 -16.22 -14.97 -1.20
N PRO A 167 -15.12 -15.67 -1.53
CA PRO A 167 -14.14 -15.17 -2.49
C PRO A 167 -14.66 -15.31 -3.91
N SER A 168 -14.28 -14.37 -4.77
CA SER A 168 -14.39 -14.53 -6.21
C SER A 168 -13.25 -15.40 -6.76
N ARG A 169 -13.44 -16.00 -7.94
CA ARG A 169 -12.37 -16.73 -8.64
C ARG A 169 -11.15 -15.85 -8.92
N ALA A 170 -11.38 -14.58 -9.24
CA ALA A 170 -10.32 -13.62 -9.50
C ALA A 170 -9.44 -13.39 -8.27
N GLU A 171 -10.04 -13.32 -7.07
CA GLU A 171 -9.30 -13.15 -5.83
C GLU A 171 -8.51 -14.40 -5.43
N ILE A 172 -9.05 -15.61 -5.67
CA ILE A 172 -8.31 -16.86 -5.44
C ILE A 172 -7.08 -16.92 -6.35
N SER A 173 -7.27 -16.66 -7.65
CA SER A 173 -6.14 -16.64 -8.60
C SER A 173 -5.11 -15.56 -8.26
N ASP A 174 -5.56 -14.39 -7.79
CA ASP A 174 -4.67 -13.33 -7.37
C ASP A 174 -3.88 -13.66 -6.09
N ALA A 175 -4.53 -14.27 -5.10
CA ALA A 175 -3.88 -14.75 -3.88
C ALA A 175 -2.82 -15.82 -4.19
N ALA A 176 -3.10 -16.72 -5.14
CA ALA A 176 -2.15 -17.72 -5.58
C ALA A 176 -0.88 -17.09 -6.22
N MET A 177 -1.02 -16.00 -6.96
CA MET A 177 0.13 -15.25 -7.50
C MET A 177 0.97 -14.58 -6.41
N GLY A 178 0.39 -14.32 -5.24
CA GLY A 178 1.03 -13.67 -4.10
C GLY A 178 2.14 -14.49 -3.45
N VAL A 179 2.29 -15.78 -3.79
CA VAL A 179 3.39 -16.66 -3.34
C VAL A 179 4.79 -16.11 -3.67
N ARG A 180 4.88 -15.19 -4.63
CA ARG A 180 6.12 -14.53 -5.05
C ARG A 180 6.55 -13.38 -4.15
N ALA A 181 5.71 -12.97 -3.21
CA ALA A 181 6.03 -11.97 -2.21
C ALA A 181 6.35 -12.66 -0.87
N GLU A 182 7.20 -12.03 -0.06
CA GLU A 182 7.58 -12.55 1.26
C GLU A 182 6.42 -12.48 2.27
N CYS A 183 5.44 -11.61 2.03
CA CYS A 183 4.30 -11.43 2.91
C CYS A 183 3.04 -11.02 2.14
N MET A 184 1.88 -11.45 2.62
CA MET A 184 0.58 -10.98 2.16
C MET A 184 -0.19 -10.28 3.28
N MET A 185 -0.82 -9.16 2.93
CA MET A 185 -1.63 -8.37 3.84
C MET A 185 -3.12 -8.46 3.46
N LEU A 186 -3.92 -8.97 4.40
CA LEU A 186 -5.38 -8.97 4.32
C LEU A 186 -5.96 -7.68 4.91
N ASN A 187 -7.06 -7.21 4.31
CA ASN A 187 -7.86 -6.13 4.87
C ASN A 187 -8.71 -6.64 6.06
N LYS A 188 -9.16 -5.69 6.90
CA LYS A 188 -10.11 -6.01 7.97
C LYS A 188 -11.44 -6.47 7.36
N GLY A 189 -12.15 -7.33 8.07
CA GLY A 189 -13.49 -7.76 7.70
C GLY A 189 -14.07 -8.72 8.73
N THR A 190 -15.38 -8.92 8.69
CA THR A 190 -16.10 -9.83 9.60
C THR A 190 -15.61 -11.27 9.47
N HIS A 191 -15.15 -11.66 8.29
CA HIS A 191 -14.68 -13.01 7.97
C HIS A 191 -13.15 -13.08 7.82
N VAL A 192 -12.39 -12.11 8.40
CA VAL A 192 -10.92 -12.07 8.25
C VAL A 192 -10.23 -13.35 8.74
N GLY A 193 -10.74 -14.01 9.77
CA GLY A 193 -10.19 -15.28 10.26
C GLY A 193 -10.40 -16.44 9.29
N GLU A 194 -11.43 -16.37 8.45
CA GLU A 194 -11.62 -17.31 7.34
C GLU A 194 -10.73 -16.96 6.16
N ALA A 195 -10.60 -15.68 5.82
CA ALA A 195 -9.68 -15.21 4.79
C ALA A 195 -8.24 -15.65 5.07
N VAL A 196 -7.77 -15.61 6.34
CA VAL A 196 -6.45 -16.12 6.74
C VAL A 196 -6.31 -17.61 6.45
N ARG A 197 -7.30 -18.43 6.82
CA ARG A 197 -7.26 -19.89 6.61
C ARG A 197 -7.25 -20.25 5.12
N VAL A 198 -8.14 -19.63 4.34
CA VAL A 198 -8.20 -19.85 2.88
C VAL A 198 -6.92 -19.39 2.21
N LEU A 199 -6.32 -18.28 2.66
CA LEU A 199 -5.04 -17.81 2.14
C LEU A 199 -3.91 -18.82 2.41
N ASP A 200 -3.84 -19.35 3.63
CA ASP A 200 -2.87 -20.37 4.03
C ASP A 200 -3.00 -21.65 3.18
N GLU A 201 -4.23 -22.12 2.97
CA GLU A 201 -4.52 -23.27 2.10
C GLU A 201 -4.08 -23.04 0.66
N ILE A 202 -4.41 -21.87 0.09
CA ILE A 202 -4.01 -21.50 -1.29
C ILE A 202 -2.49 -21.51 -1.41
N LEU A 203 -1.77 -20.91 -0.44
CA LEU A 203 -0.32 -20.83 -0.49
C LEU A 203 0.36 -22.19 -0.31
N GLY A 204 -0.15 -23.03 0.59
CA GLY A 204 0.35 -24.38 0.80
C GLY A 204 0.30 -25.20 -0.48
N HIS A 205 -0.83 -25.15 -1.21
CA HIS A 205 -0.96 -25.84 -2.50
C HIS A 205 0.02 -25.34 -3.56
N MET A 206 0.26 -24.03 -3.64
CA MET A 206 1.19 -23.45 -4.63
C MET A 206 2.65 -23.79 -4.36
N GLN A 207 3.04 -23.92 -3.09
CA GLN A 207 4.39 -24.34 -2.71
C GLN A 207 4.65 -25.82 -3.05
N ASP A 208 3.64 -26.68 -2.87
CA ASP A 208 3.72 -28.10 -3.21
C ASP A 208 3.80 -28.34 -4.72
N ASP A 209 3.08 -27.55 -5.52
CA ASP A 209 3.07 -27.68 -6.99
C ASP A 209 4.36 -27.17 -7.66
N GLY A 210 5.04 -26.17 -7.05
CA GLY A 210 6.33 -25.65 -7.54
C GLY A 210 7.55 -26.51 -7.17
N SER A 211 7.36 -27.55 -6.35
CA SER A 211 8.42 -28.43 -5.84
C SER A 211 8.61 -29.73 -6.66
N LYS A 212 7.89 -29.87 -7.79
CA LYS A 212 7.96 -31.01 -8.71
C LYS A 212 8.61 -30.61 -10.04
#